data_AF-A0A538DPJ5-F1
#
_entry.id   AF-A0A538DPJ5-F1
#
_cell.length_a   1.000
_cell.length_b   1.000
_cell.length_c   1.000
_cell.angle_alpha   90.00
_cell.angle_beta   90.00
_cell.angle_gamma   90.00
#
_symmetry.space_group_name_H-M   'P 1'
#
loop_
_entity.id
_entity.type
_entity.pdbx_description
1 polymer ?
#
loop_
_entity_poly.entity_id
_entity_poly.type
_entity_poly.pdbx_seq_one_letter_code
_entity_poly.pdbx_strand_id
1 'polypeptide(L)' 'MPDEPIRLGGMALANGVLVHGPISWAIAARLPDGRLEVAAEPKR' A
#
# COMPACT_ATOMS: atom_id res chain seq x y z
N MET A 1 8.86 8.89 -20.66
CA MET A 1 8.55 8.68 -19.24
C MET A 1 7.64 9.83 -18.85
N PRO A 2 6.53 9.65 -18.11
CA PRO A 2 5.76 10.83 -17.74
C PRO A 2 6.67 11.66 -16.83
N ASP A 3 7.00 12.88 -17.26
CA ASP A 3 7.80 13.83 -16.47
C ASP A 3 7.03 14.31 -15.23
N GLU A 4 5.77 13.89 -15.09
CA GLU A 4 4.89 14.25 -14.00
C GLU A 4 4.96 13.22 -12.85
N PRO A 5 5.22 13.67 -11.61
CA PRO A 5 5.34 12.80 -10.46
C PRO A 5 4.02 12.10 -10.13
N ILE A 6 4.08 10.77 -9.98
CA ILE A 6 2.94 9.94 -9.58
C ILE A 6 2.56 10.30 -8.15
N ARG A 7 1.29 10.70 -7.96
CA ARG A 7 0.74 11.00 -6.64
C ARG A 7 0.25 9.73 -5.97
N LEU A 8 0.77 9.47 -4.78
CA LEU A 8 0.38 8.36 -3.93
C LEU A 8 -0.31 8.91 -2.67
N GLY A 9 -1.39 8.25 -2.27
CA GLY A 9 -1.99 8.41 -0.96
C GLY A 9 -1.77 7.17 -0.12
N GLY A 10 -2.16 7.19 1.15
CA GLY A 10 -1.99 6.05 2.02
C GLY A 10 -2.44 6.30 3.44
N MET A 11 -2.21 5.30 4.29
CA MET A 11 -2.53 5.35 5.70
C MET A 11 -1.45 4.58 6.49
N ALA A 12 -0.93 5.23 7.53
CA ALA A 12 -0.16 4.53 8.55
C ALA A 12 -1.14 3.74 9.43
N LEU A 13 -0.97 2.43 9.46
CA LEU A 13 -1.75 1.54 10.32
C LEU A 13 -0.96 1.31 11.61
N ALA A 14 -1.65 0.92 12.69
CA ALA A 14 -0.98 0.57 13.95
C ALA A 14 0.07 -0.55 13.77
N ASN A 15 -0.11 -1.42 12.78
CA ASN A 15 0.74 -2.58 12.51
C ASN A 15 1.30 -2.62 11.08
N GLY A 16 1.26 -1.51 10.34
CA GLY A 16 1.64 -1.55 8.92
C GLY A 16 1.43 -0.26 8.16
N VAL A 17 1.41 -0.37 6.84
CA VAL A 17 1.17 0.74 5.93
C VAL A 17 0.30 0.30 4.76
N LEU A 18 -0.65 1.15 4.41
CA LEU A 18 -1.41 1.08 3.16
C LEU A 18 -0.95 2.21 2.25
N VAL A 19 -0.68 1.91 0.99
CA VAL A 19 -0.39 2.90 -0.06
C VAL A 19 -1.35 2.66 -1.22
N HIS A 20 -1.87 3.73 -1.82
CA HIS A 20 -2.67 3.63 -3.02
C HIS A 20 -2.25 4.67 -4.06
N GLY A 21 -2.16 4.22 -5.31
CA GLY A 21 -2.00 5.08 -6.48
C GLY A 21 -3.34 5.33 -7.17
N PRO A 22 -3.33 5.84 -8.41
CA PRO A 22 -4.54 6.06 -9.20
C PRO A 22 -5.31 4.75 -9.51
N ILE A 23 -4.61 3.70 -9.91
CA ILE A 23 -5.21 2.45 -10.45
C ILE A 23 -5.05 1.21 -9.57
N SER A 24 -4.25 1.29 -8.51
CA SER A 24 -3.92 0.14 -7.65
C SER A 24 -3.70 0.54 -6.20
N TRP A 25 -3.64 -0.47 -5.33
CA TRP A 25 -3.29 -0.33 -3.93
C TRP A 25 -2.37 -1.47 -3.49
N ALA A 26 -1.63 -1.24 -2.40
CA ALA A 26 -0.80 -2.24 -1.74
C ALA A 26 -0.79 -2.00 -0.23
N ILE A 27 -0.71 -3.08 0.54
CA ILE A 27 -0.63 -3.07 1.99
C ILE A 27 0.49 -4.00 2.46
N ALA A 28 1.19 -3.60 3.51
CA ALA A 28 2.04 -4.47 4.29
C ALA A 28 1.61 -4.39 5.76
N ALA A 29 1.27 -5.52 6.37
CA ALA A 29 0.77 -5.59 7.74
C ALA A 29 1.51 -6.67 8.53
N ARG A 30 1.95 -6.32 9.74
CA ARG A 30 2.55 -7.25 10.69
C ARG A 30 1.45 -7.98 11.45
N LEU A 31 1.52 -9.31 11.43
CA LEU A 31 0.65 -10.20 12.21
C LEU A 31 1.12 -10.28 13.67
N PRO A 32 0.25 -10.74 14.60
CA PRO A 32 0.61 -10.87 16.02
C PRO A 32 1.80 -11.79 16.29
N ASP A 33 2.04 -12.78 15.43
CA ASP A 33 3.19 -13.69 15.51
C ASP A 33 4.50 -13.08 14.97
N GLY A 34 4.45 -11.81 14.54
CA GLY A 34 5.60 -11.08 14.01
C GLY A 34 5.82 -11.25 12.51
N ARG A 35 5.10 -12.13 11.82
CA ARG A 35 5.17 -12.28 10.36
C ARG A 35 4.64 -11.03 9.66
N LEU A 36 5.14 -10.77 8.45
CA LEU A 36 4.65 -9.72 7.58
C LEU A 36 3.82 -10.35 6.46
N GLU A 37 2.58 -9.92 6.31
CA GLU A 37 1.75 -10.24 5.15
C GLU A 37 1.68 -9.02 4.23
N VAL A 38 1.76 -9.27 2.92
CA VAL A 38 1.74 -8.23 1.89
C VAL A 38 0.68 -8.61 0.85
N ALA A 39 -0.17 -7.65 0.49
CA ALA A 39 -1.15 -7.81 -0.57
C ALA A 39 -1.19 -6.56 -1.44
N ALA A 40 -1.53 -6.73 -2.71
CA ALA A 40 -1.71 -5.63 -3.66
C ALA A 40 -2.68 -6.06 -4.76
N GLU A 41 -3.52 -5.13 -5.20
CA GLU A 41 -4.51 -5.37 -6.24
C GLU A 41 -4.77 -4.11 -7.07
N PRO A 42 -5.25 -4.25 -8.32
CA PRO A 42 -5.91 -3.18 -9.03
C PRO A 42 -7.17 -2.71 -8.30
N LYS A 43 -7.51 -1.44 -8.47
CA LYS A 43 -8.83 -0.94 -8.05
C LYS A 43 -9.90 -1.40 -9.04
N ARG A 44 -11.10 -1.68 -8.54
CA ARG A 44 -12.30 -1.89 -9.38
C ARG A 44 -12.97 -0.57 -9.70
#